data_AF-F4B8P9-F1
#
_entry.id   AF-F4B8P9-F1
#
_cell.length_a   1.000
_cell.length_b   1.000
_cell.length_c   1.000
_cell.angle_alpha   90.00
_cell.angle_beta   90.00
_cell.angle_gamma   90.00
#
_symmetry.space_group_name_H-M   'P 1'
#
loop_
_entity.id
_entity.type
_entity.pdbx_description
1 polymer ?
#
loop_
_entity_poly.entity_id
_entity_poly.type
_entity_poly.pdbx_seq_one_letter_code
_entity_poly.pdbx_strand_id
1 'polypeptide(L)'
;MIEEEIYNKCKKDWNCASSIISSLPFEEDTKKRIMESYVEKFVGKRIFLVQLVTSMIYQCGELNSKKDEINCYLSTYYSGRVEIPLKENSLILLHSIFRNIIKDNHEEDLLDMCKQGNELACNFIEEVSLI
;
A
#
# COMPACT_ATOMS: atom_id res chain seq x y z
N MET A 1 9.49 20.13 16.19
CA MET A 1 9.64 19.68 14.79
C MET A 1 8.35 18.96 14.44
N ILE A 2 7.66 19.26 13.32
CA ILE A 2 6.25 18.84 13.14
C ILE A 2 6.08 17.31 13.24
N GLU A 3 7.07 16.54 12.80
CA GLU A 3 7.03 15.07 12.89
C GLU A 3 7.10 14.55 14.33
N GLU A 4 7.80 15.24 15.23
CA GLU A 4 7.86 14.89 16.66
C GLU A 4 6.54 15.16 17.37
N GLU A 5 5.85 16.24 17.00
CA GLU A 5 4.53 16.56 17.53
C GLU A 5 3.51 15.50 17.09
N ILE A 6 3.55 15.12 15.81
CA ILE A 6 2.75 14.03 15.26
C ILE A 6 3.07 12.71 15.97
N TYR A 7 4.36 12.39 16.18
CA TYR A 7 4.78 11.18 16.89
C TYR A 7 4.30 11.17 18.34
N ASN A 8 4.37 12.30 19.04
CA ASN A 8 3.91 12.37 20.43
C ASN A 8 2.42 12.04 20.56
N LYS A 9 1.62 12.43 19.55
CA LYS A 9 0.17 12.17 19.47
C LYS A 9 -0.18 10.78 18.96
N CYS A 10 0.45 10.33 17.88
CA CYS A 10 0.09 9.09 17.18
C CYS A 10 0.97 7.89 17.52
N LYS A 11 2.09 8.10 18.19
CA LYS A 11 3.14 7.09 18.40
C LYS A 11 3.53 6.47 17.05
N LYS A 12 3.44 5.14 16.90
CA LYS A 12 3.77 4.42 15.64
C LYS A 12 2.54 4.06 14.80
N ASP A 13 1.39 4.66 15.10
CA ASP A 13 0.17 4.46 14.32
C ASP A 13 0.22 5.31 13.04
N TRP A 14 0.43 4.63 11.91
CA TRP A 14 0.47 5.27 10.60
C TRP A 14 -0.86 5.95 10.22
N ASN A 15 -2.01 5.34 10.52
CA ASN A 15 -3.31 5.88 10.12
C ASN A 15 -3.61 7.20 10.85
N CYS A 16 -3.23 7.28 12.12
CA CYS A 16 -3.29 8.53 12.87
C CYS A 16 -2.35 9.59 12.25
N ALA A 17 -1.09 9.21 11.99
CA ALA A 17 -0.08 10.14 11.49
C ALA A 17 -0.42 10.67 10.08
N SER A 18 -0.82 9.79 9.16
CA SER A 18 -1.18 10.13 7.79
C SER A 18 -2.38 11.07 7.74
N SER A 19 -3.40 10.82 8.57
CA SER A 19 -4.57 11.70 8.69
C SER A 19 -4.18 13.12 9.12
N ILE A 20 -3.30 13.25 10.12
CA ILE A 20 -2.80 14.56 10.54
C ILE A 20 -2.00 15.21 9.41
N ILE A 21 -1.05 14.51 8.79
CA ILE A 21 -0.21 15.08 7.73
C ILE A 21 -1.05 15.54 6.53
N SER A 22 -2.04 14.76 6.11
CA SER A 22 -2.95 15.09 5.01
C SER A 22 -3.77 16.36 5.27
N SER A 23 -4.08 16.65 6.53
CA SER A 23 -4.80 17.85 6.97
C SER A 23 -3.95 19.11 7.06
N LEU A 24 -2.62 19.00 6.96
CA LEU A 24 -1.73 20.15 7.04
C LEU A 24 -1.92 21.08 5.83
N PRO A 25 -1.79 22.41 6.01
CA PRO A 25 -1.98 23.39 4.94
C PRO A 25 -0.74 23.50 4.04
N PHE A 26 -0.18 22.36 3.63
CA PHE A 26 0.98 22.26 2.74
C PHE A 26 0.59 21.73 1.37
N GLU A 27 1.43 21.98 0.37
CA GLU A 27 1.31 21.32 -0.93
C GLU A 27 1.56 19.82 -0.81
N GLU A 28 0.98 19.03 -1.73
CA GLU A 28 1.05 17.57 -1.72
C GLU A 28 2.49 17.03 -1.70
N ASP A 29 3.41 17.63 -2.45
CA ASP A 29 4.82 17.22 -2.46
C ASP A 29 5.52 17.47 -1.11
N THR A 30 5.07 18.48 -0.37
CA THR A 30 5.58 18.75 0.97
C THR A 30 5.01 17.76 1.97
N LYS A 31 3.71 17.45 1.88
CA LYS A 31 3.08 16.39 2.69
C LYS A 31 3.78 15.04 2.47
N LYS A 32 4.05 14.67 1.22
CA LYS A 32 4.78 13.45 0.85
C LYS A 32 6.15 13.37 1.51
N ARG A 33 6.94 14.45 1.47
CA ARG A 33 8.25 14.52 2.15
C ARG A 33 8.15 14.37 3.67
N ILE A 34 7.12 14.97 4.29
CA ILE A 34 6.85 14.81 5.73
C ILE A 34 6.49 13.36 6.04
N MET A 35 5.62 12.73 5.24
CA MET A 35 5.24 11.32 5.38
C MET A 35 6.44 10.38 5.28
N GLU A 36 7.28 10.54 4.26
CA GLU A 36 8.51 9.77 4.08
C GLU A 36 9.44 9.92 5.29
N SER A 37 9.72 11.16 5.70
CA SER A 37 10.57 11.46 6.84
C SER A 37 10.02 10.88 8.15
N TYR A 38 8.70 10.95 8.36
CA TYR A 38 8.04 10.39 9.53
C TYR A 38 8.17 8.86 9.58
N VAL A 39 7.92 8.18 8.45
CA VAL A 39 8.08 6.72 8.35
C VAL A 39 9.53 6.32 8.60
N GLU A 40 10.51 7.05 8.05
CA GLU A 40 11.93 6.76 8.26
C GLU A 40 12.37 6.97 9.71
N LYS A 41 11.93 8.06 10.36
CA LYS A 41 12.37 8.43 11.72
C LYS A 41 11.67 7.65 12.84
N PHE A 42 10.36 7.40 12.72
CA PHE A 42 9.55 6.99 13.87
C PHE A 42 8.89 5.62 13.73
N VAL A 43 8.44 5.25 12.52
CA VAL A 43 7.72 3.99 12.29
C VAL A 43 8.68 2.86 11.94
N GLY A 44 9.56 3.10 10.99
CA GLY A 44 10.41 2.10 10.34
C GLY A 44 9.71 1.45 9.14
N LYS A 45 10.40 1.39 8.00
CA LYS A 45 9.85 0.97 6.69
C LYS A 45 9.15 -0.40 6.72
N ARG A 46 9.73 -1.39 7.43
CA ARG A 46 9.14 -2.73 7.54
C ARG A 46 7.84 -2.73 8.33
N ILE A 47 7.81 -2.01 9.46
CA ILE A 47 6.60 -1.92 10.31
C ILE A 47 5.50 -1.20 9.54
N PHE A 48 5.86 -0.10 8.87
CA PHE A 48 4.94 0.62 8.00
C PHE A 48 4.32 -0.29 6.93
N LEU A 49 5.15 -1.03 6.18
CA LEU A 49 4.65 -1.93 5.12
C LEU A 49 3.79 -3.06 5.68
N VAL A 50 4.13 -3.62 6.85
CA VAL A 50 3.31 -4.65 7.51
C VAL A 50 1.97 -4.07 7.95
N GLN A 51 1.93 -2.88 8.55
CA GLN A 51 0.68 -2.23 8.95
C GLN A 51 -0.19 -1.92 7.75
N LEU A 52 0.42 -1.39 6.69
CA LEU A 52 -0.23 -1.10 5.42
C LEU A 52 -0.89 -2.37 4.88
N VAL A 53 -0.11 -3.42 4.64
CA VAL A 53 -0.61 -4.69 4.11
C VAL A 53 -1.65 -5.34 5.03
N THR A 54 -1.45 -5.33 6.35
CA THR A 54 -2.38 -5.96 7.30
C THR A 54 -3.74 -5.26 7.28
N SER A 55 -3.74 -3.92 7.25
CA SER A 55 -4.97 -3.14 7.11
C SER A 55 -5.68 -3.47 5.80
N MET A 56 -4.92 -3.67 4.73
CA MET A 56 -5.44 -4.00 3.40
C MET A 56 -6.04 -5.40 3.34
N ILE A 57 -5.32 -6.41 3.86
CA ILE A 57 -5.84 -7.80 3.98
C ILE A 57 -7.12 -7.82 4.79
N TYR A 58 -7.16 -7.11 5.91
CA TYR A 58 -8.36 -7.05 6.73
C TYR A 58 -9.54 -6.44 5.96
N GLN A 59 -9.34 -5.32 5.28
CA GLN A 59 -10.39 -4.64 4.51
C GLN A 59 -10.87 -5.44 3.30
N CYS A 60 -9.95 -6.04 2.54
CA CYS A 60 -10.31 -6.78 1.33
C CYS A 60 -10.82 -8.20 1.63
N GLY A 61 -10.33 -8.84 2.68
CA GLY A 61 -10.73 -10.21 3.08
C GLY A 61 -12.14 -10.30 3.68
N GLU A 62 -12.76 -9.17 4.03
CA GLU A 62 -14.19 -9.11 4.42
C GLU A 62 -15.14 -9.08 3.21
N LEU A 63 -14.62 -9.09 1.97
CA LEU A 63 -15.44 -9.05 0.76
C LEU A 63 -16.04 -10.41 0.41
N ASN A 64 -17.31 -10.41 -0.01
CA ASN A 64 -18.10 -11.63 -0.26
C ASN A 64 -17.75 -12.35 -1.58
N SER A 65 -16.93 -11.76 -2.45
CA SER A 65 -16.61 -12.24 -3.78
C SER A 65 -15.10 -12.22 -3.98
N LYS A 66 -14.53 -13.36 -4.42
CA LYS A 66 -13.10 -13.47 -4.74
C LYS A 66 -12.64 -12.44 -5.78
N LYS A 67 -13.48 -12.14 -6.78
CA LYS A 67 -13.15 -11.12 -7.80
C LYS A 67 -13.09 -9.72 -7.20
N ASP A 68 -13.96 -9.45 -6.24
CA ASP A 68 -13.99 -8.15 -5.55
C ASP A 68 -12.81 -8.03 -4.59
N GLU A 69 -12.46 -9.12 -3.91
CA GLU A 69 -11.25 -9.23 -3.09
C GLU A 69 -9.97 -8.97 -3.90
N ILE A 70 -9.81 -9.62 -5.06
CA ILE A 70 -8.65 -9.40 -5.95
C ILE A 70 -8.63 -7.97 -6.48
N ASN A 71 -9.77 -7.44 -6.92
CA ASN A 71 -9.87 -6.04 -7.36
C ASN A 71 -9.51 -5.06 -6.24
N CYS A 72 -9.91 -5.36 -5.00
CA CYS A 72 -9.53 -4.59 -3.82
C CYS A 72 -8.02 -4.63 -3.64
N TYR A 73 -7.39 -5.81 -3.61
CA TYR A 73 -5.94 -5.95 -3.51
C TYR A 73 -5.20 -5.16 -4.60
N LEU A 74 -5.63 -5.28 -5.86
CA LEU A 74 -5.02 -4.58 -6.99
C LEU A 74 -5.15 -3.06 -6.85
N SER A 75 -6.36 -2.56 -6.60
CA SER A 75 -6.61 -1.12 -6.44
C SER A 75 -5.77 -0.52 -5.32
N THR A 76 -5.67 -1.27 -4.22
CA THR A 76 -4.92 -0.92 -3.04
C THR A 76 -3.40 -0.96 -3.24
N TYR A 77 -2.90 -1.93 -4.00
CA TYR A 77 -1.50 -1.99 -4.41
C TYR A 77 -1.11 -0.76 -5.25
N TYR A 78 -1.94 -0.38 -6.21
CA TYR A 78 -1.70 0.80 -7.04
C TYR A 78 -1.90 2.12 -6.27
N SER A 79 -2.87 2.22 -5.37
CA SER A 79 -3.05 3.42 -4.54
C SER A 79 -1.91 3.61 -3.54
N GLY A 80 -1.43 2.52 -2.92
CA GLY A 80 -0.29 2.55 -1.99
C GLY A 80 1.01 3.03 -2.64
N ARG A 81 1.16 2.88 -3.97
CA ARG A 81 2.27 3.45 -4.75
C ARG A 81 2.13 4.96 -4.98
N VAL A 82 0.92 5.48 -5.01
CA VAL A 82 0.62 6.90 -5.31
C VAL A 82 0.61 7.76 -4.06
N GLU A 83 0.04 7.24 -2.96
CA GLU A 83 -0.11 7.99 -1.71
C GLU A 83 1.22 8.20 -0.97
N ILE A 84 2.19 7.31 -1.16
CA ILE A 84 3.51 7.42 -0.53
C ILE A 84 4.56 7.15 -1.59
N PRO A 85 5.47 8.12 -1.87
CA PRO A 85 6.62 7.87 -2.71
C PRO A 85 7.57 6.88 -2.01
N LEU A 86 7.30 5.60 -2.19
CA LEU A 86 8.15 4.54 -1.69
C LEU A 86 9.44 4.54 -2.51
N LYS A 87 10.59 4.65 -1.84
CA LYS A 87 11.89 4.37 -2.47
C LYS A 87 11.90 2.94 -3.02
N GLU A 88 12.68 2.70 -4.05
CA GLU A 88 12.74 1.45 -4.83
C GLU A 88 12.75 0.17 -3.96
N ASN A 89 13.56 0.11 -2.91
CA ASN A 89 13.60 -1.04 -1.99
C ASN A 89 12.28 -1.31 -1.25
N SER A 90 11.52 -0.27 -0.91
CA SER A 90 10.20 -0.40 -0.28
C SER A 90 9.14 -0.84 -1.30
N LEU A 91 9.26 -0.40 -2.56
CA LEU A 91 8.40 -0.86 -3.66
C LEU A 91 8.62 -2.34 -3.92
N ILE A 92 9.86 -2.81 -3.95
CA ILE A 92 10.20 -4.24 -4.09
C ILE A 92 9.56 -5.07 -2.98
N LEU A 93 9.64 -4.60 -1.72
CA LEU A 93 9.03 -5.30 -0.59
C LEU A 93 7.50 -5.32 -0.70
N LEU A 94 6.87 -4.20 -1.08
CA LEU A 94 5.43 -4.14 -1.33
C LEU A 94 5.01 -5.12 -2.45
N HIS A 95 5.74 -5.14 -3.57
CA HIS A 95 5.51 -6.07 -4.69
C HIS A 95 5.61 -7.52 -4.23
N SER A 96 6.66 -7.87 -3.48
CA SER A 96 6.84 -9.24 -2.99
C SER A 96 5.69 -9.68 -2.09
N ILE A 97 5.16 -8.78 -1.25
CA ILE A 97 4.05 -9.10 -0.36
C ILE A 97 2.76 -9.32 -1.15
N PHE A 98 2.40 -8.40 -2.05
CA PHE A 98 1.19 -8.53 -2.88
C PHE A 98 1.26 -9.73 -3.81
N ARG A 99 2.44 -10.02 -4.39
CA ARG A 99 2.66 -11.22 -5.19
C ARG A 99 2.37 -12.46 -4.38
N ASN A 100 2.87 -12.58 -3.14
CA ASN A 100 2.61 -13.76 -2.32
C ASN A 100 1.12 -13.90 -1.98
N ILE A 101 0.45 -12.80 -1.58
CA ILE A 101 -0.98 -12.80 -1.24
C ILE A 101 -1.83 -13.28 -2.43
N ILE A 102 -1.56 -12.74 -3.62
CA ILE A 102 -2.34 -13.02 -4.83
C ILE A 102 -1.95 -14.38 -5.43
N LYS A 103 -0.67 -14.73 -5.45
CA LYS A 103 -0.20 -16.00 -6.04
C LYS A 103 -0.62 -17.21 -5.21
N ASP A 104 -0.55 -17.12 -3.88
CA ASP A 104 -0.84 -18.26 -3.01
C ASP A 104 -2.34 -18.59 -2.96
N ASN A 105 -3.23 -17.63 -3.31
CA ASN A 105 -4.67 -17.79 -3.13
C ASN A 105 -5.54 -17.54 -4.38
N HIS A 106 -5.03 -16.83 -5.39
CA HIS A 106 -5.84 -16.21 -6.45
C HIS A 106 -5.19 -16.15 -7.84
N GLU A 107 -4.12 -16.92 -8.12
CA GLU A 107 -3.38 -16.83 -9.39
C GLU A 107 -4.27 -17.11 -10.62
N GLU A 108 -5.10 -18.16 -10.56
CA GLU A 108 -6.02 -18.51 -11.65
C GLU A 108 -7.11 -17.45 -11.85
N ASP A 109 -7.68 -16.94 -10.75
CA ASP A 109 -8.72 -15.91 -10.77
C ASP A 109 -8.17 -14.60 -11.38
N LEU A 110 -6.93 -14.21 -11.03
CA LEU A 110 -6.25 -13.05 -11.58
C LEU A 110 -6.04 -13.17 -13.10
N LEU A 111 -5.58 -14.33 -13.57
CA LEU A 111 -5.38 -14.61 -14.99
C LEU A 111 -6.71 -14.53 -15.76
N ASP A 112 -7.78 -15.10 -15.21
CA ASP A 112 -9.10 -15.06 -15.82
C ASP A 112 -9.70 -13.65 -15.81
N MET A 113 -9.43 -12.84 -14.78
CA MET A 113 -9.78 -11.41 -14.77
C MET A 113 -9.04 -10.65 -15.87
N CYS A 114 -7.74 -10.89 -16.07
CA CYS A 114 -7.00 -10.25 -17.15
C CYS A 114 -7.53 -10.66 -18.53
N LYS A 115 -7.81 -11.96 -18.77
CA LYS A 115 -8.44 -12.42 -20.03
C LYS A 115 -9.81 -11.78 -20.28
N GLN A 116 -10.53 -11.44 -19.22
CA GLN A 116 -11.82 -10.73 -19.27
C GLN A 116 -11.67 -9.21 -19.46
N GLY A 117 -10.44 -8.68 -19.61
CA GLY A 117 -10.17 -7.28 -19.90
C GLY A 117 -9.95 -6.40 -18.66
N ASN A 118 -9.68 -6.98 -17.48
CA ASN A 118 -9.35 -6.18 -16.30
C ASN A 118 -7.89 -5.66 -16.41
N GLU A 119 -7.75 -4.37 -16.71
CA GLU A 119 -6.44 -3.72 -16.92
C GLU A 119 -5.53 -3.78 -15.68
N LEU A 120 -6.08 -3.63 -14.47
CA LEU A 120 -5.29 -3.71 -13.23
C LEU A 120 -4.70 -5.11 -13.04
N ALA A 121 -5.47 -6.15 -13.36
CA ALA A 121 -5.00 -7.54 -13.28
C ALA A 121 -3.90 -7.80 -14.31
N CYS A 122 -4.07 -7.35 -15.55
CA CYS A 122 -3.06 -7.52 -16.59
C CYS A 122 -1.76 -6.78 -16.25
N ASN A 123 -1.85 -5.51 -15.84
CA ASN A 123 -0.69 -4.71 -15.44
C ASN A 123 0.06 -5.36 -14.27
N PHE A 124 -0.67 -5.90 -13.29
CA PHE A 124 -0.04 -6.55 -12.15
C PHE A 124 0.70 -7.83 -12.57
N ILE A 125 0.11 -8.66 -13.43
CA ILE A 125 0.76 -9.86 -13.98
C ILE A 125 2.06 -9.50 -14.71
N GLU A 126 2.04 -8.48 -15.56
CA GLU A 126 3.24 -8.03 -16.28
C GLU A 126 4.33 -7.55 -15.31
N GLU A 127 3.97 -6.71 -14.33
CA GLU A 127 4.90 -6.17 -13.34
C GLU A 127 5.54 -7.26 -12.49
N VAL A 128 4.79 -8.26 -12.02
CA VAL A 128 5.34 -9.34 -11.19
C VAL A 128 6.09 -10.41 -11.98
N SER A 129 5.98 -10.41 -13.31
CA SER A 129 6.72 -11.31 -14.20
C SER A 129 8.11 -10.78 -14.57
N LEU A 130 8.35 -9.48 -14.36
CA LEU A 130 9.60 -8.79 -14.68
C LEU A 130 10.60 -8.76 -13.51
N ILE A 131 10.20 -9.25 -12.33
CA ILE A 131 10.99 -9.31 -11.08
C ILE A 131 11.27 -10.77 -10.72
#